data_AF-A0A1Z8W3E1-F1
#
_entry.id   AF-A0A1Z8W3E1-F1
#
_cell.length_a   1.000
_cell.length_b   1.000
_cell.length_c   1.000
_cell.angle_alpha   90.00
_cell.angle_beta   90.00
_cell.angle_gamma   90.00
#
_symmetry.space_group_name_H-M   'P 1'
#
loop_
_entity.id
_entity.type
_entity.pdbx_description
1 polymer ?
#
loop_
_entity_poly.entity_id
_entity_poly.type
_entity_poly.pdbx_seq_one_letter_code
_entity_poly.pdbx_strand_id
1 'polypeptide(L)'
;MEENFNKHLGNKLRLRRLALGLTQTKVAKAINVTFQQIQKYEKGTNGVSSTRLMQLANFLQVPVVYFFEDFKDYNVSGEINAEKDDPNLNYSFLVKLFSNLSPQQKERLSQILKNTRNLEQLVV
;
A
#
# COMPACT_ATOMS: atom_id res chain seq x y z
N MET A 1 12.07 15.87 4.95
CA MET A 1 10.89 15.04 5.33
C MET A 1 10.14 14.58 4.07
N GLU A 2 9.87 15.47 3.10
CA GLU A 2 9.18 15.14 1.82
C GLU A 2 9.98 14.28 0.83
N GLU A 3 11.31 14.35 0.83
CA GLU A 3 12.16 13.57 -0.10
C GLU A 3 11.97 12.04 0.08
N ASN A 4 11.62 11.60 1.29
CA ASN A 4 11.38 10.18 1.57
C ASN A 4 10.09 9.69 0.89
N PHE A 5 9.01 10.49 0.93
CA PHE A 5 7.76 10.13 0.28
C PHE A 5 7.89 10.10 -1.25
N ASN A 6 8.55 11.10 -1.84
CA ASN A 6 8.72 11.14 -3.29
C ASN A 6 9.50 9.91 -3.81
N LYS A 7 10.54 9.47 -3.09
CA LYS A 7 11.27 8.23 -3.42
C LYS A 7 10.38 6.99 -3.29
N HIS A 8 9.61 6.88 -2.22
CA HIS A 8 8.66 5.78 -2.02
C HIS A 8 7.64 5.70 -3.18
N LEU A 9 6.97 6.81 -3.48
CA LEU A 9 5.99 6.92 -4.57
C LEU A 9 6.63 6.58 -5.92
N GLY A 10 7.84 7.10 -6.18
CA GLY A 10 8.60 6.81 -7.38
C GLY A 10 8.91 5.33 -7.56
N ASN A 11 9.24 4.64 -6.47
CA ASN A 11 9.46 3.19 -6.47
C ASN A 11 8.18 2.40 -6.75
N LYS A 12 7.05 2.74 -6.10
CA LYS A 12 5.73 2.12 -6.36
C LYS A 12 5.31 2.32 -7.83
N LEU A 13 5.52 3.51 -8.39
CA LEU A 13 5.30 3.83 -9.81
C LEU A 13 6.13 2.95 -10.72
N ARG A 14 7.45 2.90 -10.50
CA ARG A 14 8.38 2.09 -11.30
C ARG A 14 8.01 0.61 -11.27
N LEU A 15 7.73 0.08 -10.08
CA LEU A 15 7.35 -1.32 -9.88
C LEU A 15 6.11 -1.68 -10.68
N ARG A 16 5.03 -0.90 -10.54
CA ARG A 16 3.77 -1.17 -11.26
C ARG A 16 3.94 -1.02 -12.77
N ARG A 17 4.67 0.02 -13.21
CA ARG A 17 4.97 0.23 -14.63
C ARG A 17 5.68 -0.96 -15.25
N LEU A 18 6.70 -1.50 -14.57
CA LEU A 18 7.46 -2.66 -15.03
C LEU A 18 6.61 -3.93 -15.03
N ALA A 19 5.77 -4.14 -14.01
CA ALA A 19 4.84 -5.27 -13.96
C ALA A 19 3.85 -5.29 -15.13
N LEU A 20 3.49 -4.11 -15.67
CA LEU A 20 2.63 -3.96 -16.85
C LEU A 20 3.42 -3.92 -18.18
N GLY A 21 4.74 -4.11 -18.16
CA GLY A 21 5.59 -4.05 -19.36
C GLY A 21 5.61 -2.67 -20.03
N LEU A 22 5.36 -1.59 -19.28
CA LEU A 22 5.23 -0.25 -19.83
C LEU A 22 6.58 0.48 -19.82
N THR A 23 6.85 1.27 -20.86
CA THR A 23 7.99 2.20 -20.88
C THR A 23 7.63 3.50 -20.17
N GLN A 24 8.63 4.22 -19.65
CA GLN A 24 8.40 5.55 -19.05
C GLN A 24 7.74 6.50 -20.06
N THR A 25 8.11 6.43 -21.34
CA THR A 25 7.52 7.22 -22.43
C THR A 25 6.02 6.93 -22.60
N LYS A 26 5.61 5.66 -22.45
CA LYS A 26 4.19 5.28 -22.55
C LYS A 26 3.37 5.86 -21.39
N VAL A 27 3.90 5.82 -20.17
CA VAL A 27 3.27 6.48 -19.01
C VAL A 27 3.22 7.99 -19.19
N ALA A 28 4.32 8.60 -19.65
CA ALA A 28 4.42 10.05 -19.86
C ALA A 28 3.35 10.56 -20.83
N LYS A 29 3.20 9.87 -21.98
CA LYS A 29 2.16 10.18 -22.96
C LYS A 29 0.76 10.02 -22.39
N ALA A 30 0.50 8.95 -21.64
CA ALA A 30 -0.83 8.67 -21.09
C ALA A 30 -1.32 9.74 -20.11
N ILE A 31 -0.43 10.33 -19.33
CA ILE A 31 -0.78 11.41 -18.40
C ILE A 31 -0.40 12.79 -18.95
N ASN A 32 -0.03 12.94 -20.22
CA ASN A 32 0.36 14.21 -20.83
C ASN A 32 1.44 14.96 -20.02
N VAL A 33 2.59 14.30 -19.80
CA VAL A 33 3.83 14.89 -19.25
C VAL A 33 5.03 14.48 -20.10
N THR A 34 6.18 15.11 -19.86
CA THR A 34 7.42 14.72 -20.54
C THR A 34 7.99 13.42 -19.96
N PHE A 35 8.77 12.70 -20.77
CA PHE A 35 9.51 11.51 -20.33
C PHE A 35 10.41 11.82 -19.13
N GLN A 36 11.09 12.96 -19.17
CA GLN A 36 11.97 13.44 -18.10
C GLN A 36 11.19 13.64 -16.79
N GLN A 37 9.92 14.06 -16.86
CA GLN A 37 9.09 14.21 -15.68
C GLN A 37 8.80 12.84 -15.02
N ILE A 38 8.45 11.82 -15.81
CA ILE A 38 8.30 10.45 -15.29
C ILE A 38 9.61 9.94 -14.68
N GLN A 39 10.74 10.20 -15.34
CA GLN A 39 12.05 9.82 -14.79
C GLN A 39 12.32 10.50 -13.44
N LYS A 40 11.99 11.79 -13.29
CA LYS A 40 12.13 12.53 -12.03
C LYS A 40 11.16 12.03 -10.95
N TYR A 41 9.94 11.64 -11.31
CA TYR A 41 9.01 10.98 -10.40
C TYR A 41 9.55 9.65 -9.91
N GLU A 42 10.03 8.78 -10.81
CA GLU A 42 10.59 7.48 -10.42
C GLU A 42 11.88 7.59 -9.59
N LYS A 43 12.66 8.65 -9.77
CA LYS A 43 13.84 8.94 -8.94
C LYS A 43 13.47 9.63 -7.60
N GLY A 44 12.24 10.09 -7.45
CA GLY A 44 11.80 10.87 -6.29
C GLY A 44 12.39 12.28 -6.20
N THR A 45 13.02 12.79 -7.27
CA THR A 45 13.59 14.14 -7.27
C THR A 45 12.52 15.23 -7.46
N ASN A 46 11.38 14.85 -8.04
CA ASN A 46 10.21 15.71 -8.14
C ASN A 46 9.02 15.06 -7.43
N GLY A 47 8.27 15.85 -6.67
CA GLY A 47 6.98 15.42 -6.14
C GLY A 47 5.91 15.31 -7.22
N VAL A 48 4.90 14.49 -6.94
CA VAL A 48 3.74 14.27 -7.82
C VAL A 48 2.53 15.00 -7.22
N SER A 49 1.90 15.90 -7.99
CA SER A 49 0.69 16.57 -7.53
C SER A 49 -0.49 15.60 -7.44
N SER A 50 -1.50 15.93 -6.63
CA SER A 50 -2.71 15.11 -6.42
C SER A 50 -3.40 14.74 -7.74
N THR A 51 -3.49 15.69 -8.67
CA THR A 51 -4.06 15.47 -10.01
C THR A 51 -3.26 14.45 -10.82
N ARG A 52 -1.93 14.54 -10.81
CA ARG A 52 -1.06 13.58 -11.52
C ARG A 52 -1.09 12.21 -10.86
N LEU A 53 -1.18 12.16 -9.52
CA LEU A 53 -1.29 10.92 -8.78
C LEU A 53 -2.56 10.14 -9.14
N MET A 54 -3.69 10.85 -9.23
CA MET A 54 -4.96 10.26 -9.67
C MET A 54 -4.89 9.75 -11.13
N GLN A 55 -4.28 10.52 -12.04
CA GLN A 55 -4.08 10.09 -13.43
C GLN A 55 -3.18 8.85 -13.53
N LEU A 56 -2.10 8.81 -12.75
CA LEU A 56 -1.21 7.66 -12.66
C LEU A 56 -1.95 6.42 -12.13
N ALA A 57 -2.74 6.57 -11.06
CA ALA A 57 -3.53 5.49 -10.48
C ALA A 57 -4.50 4.87 -11.51
N ASN A 58 -5.24 5.73 -12.21
CA ASN A 58 -6.18 5.30 -13.25
C ASN A 58 -5.47 4.59 -14.41
N PHE A 59 -4.37 5.16 -14.92
CA PHE A 59 -3.64 4.59 -16.04
C PHE A 59 -2.96 3.26 -15.69
N LEU A 60 -2.44 3.14 -14.47
CA LEU A 60 -1.76 1.94 -13.98
C LEU A 60 -2.73 0.91 -13.38
N GLN A 61 -4.03 1.20 -13.41
CA GLN A 61 -5.11 0.35 -12.91
C GLN A 61 -4.85 -0.09 -11.47
N VAL A 62 -4.59 0.89 -10.60
CA VAL A 62 -4.40 0.69 -9.16
C VAL A 62 -5.22 1.73 -8.39
N PRO A 63 -5.71 1.42 -7.18
CA PRO A 63 -6.25 2.44 -6.29
C PRO A 63 -5.20 3.52 -5.96
N VAL A 64 -5.59 4.77 -5.74
CA VAL A 64 -4.66 5.85 -5.35
C VAL A 64 -3.87 5.49 -4.07
N VAL A 65 -4.51 4.74 -3.16
CA VAL A 65 -3.92 4.21 -1.92
C VAL A 65 -2.64 3.39 -2.18
N TYR A 66 -2.50 2.74 -3.33
CA TYR A 66 -1.32 1.96 -3.71
C TYR A 66 -0.01 2.74 -3.58
N PHE A 67 -0.02 4.04 -3.86
CA PHE A 67 1.19 4.88 -3.78
C PHE A 67 1.59 5.26 -2.34
N PHE A 68 0.73 4.94 -1.37
CA PHE A 68 0.94 5.22 0.05
C PHE A 68 1.08 3.94 0.88
N GLU A 69 0.76 2.78 0.32
CA GLU A 69 0.99 1.48 0.96
C GLU A 69 2.44 1.33 1.40
N ASP A 70 2.66 0.83 2.62
CA ASP A 70 3.99 0.62 3.21
C ASP A 70 4.79 1.93 3.45
N PHE A 71 4.16 3.10 3.28
CA PHE A 71 4.76 4.36 3.70
C PHE A 71 4.53 4.57 5.20
N LYS A 72 5.63 4.70 5.95
CA LYS A 72 5.64 4.79 7.43
C LYS A 72 4.67 5.81 8.05
N ASP A 73 4.40 6.91 7.36
CA ASP A 73 3.54 8.00 7.87
C ASP A 73 2.10 7.86 7.35
N TYR A 74 1.82 6.89 6.48
CA TYR A 74 0.48 6.59 5.98
C TYR A 74 -0.25 5.64 6.91
N ASN A 75 -0.83 6.21 7.96
CA ASN A 75 -1.81 5.53 8.81
C ASN A 75 -3.21 5.87 8.29
N VAL A 76 -3.98 4.87 7.87
CA VAL A 76 -5.39 5.10 7.52
C VAL A 76 -6.13 5.43 8.81
N SER A 77 -6.42 6.71 9.00
CA SER A 77 -7.17 7.28 10.13
C SER A 77 -8.60 6.74 10.10
N GLY A 78 -8.78 5.63 10.81
CA GLY A 78 -10.05 4.95 11.01
C GLY A 78 -9.87 3.80 12.00
N GLU A 79 -9.52 4.16 13.24
CA GLU A 79 -9.60 3.38 14.51
C GLU A 79 -8.66 2.15 14.62
N ILE A 80 -7.89 1.89 15.68
CA ILE A 80 -7.91 2.28 17.10
C ILE A 80 -6.48 2.61 17.55
N ASN A 81 -6.34 3.52 18.51
CA ASN A 81 -5.16 3.68 19.36
C ASN A 81 -4.82 2.34 20.05
N ALA A 82 -4.03 1.49 19.39
CA ALA A 82 -3.30 0.45 20.10
C ALA A 82 -1.98 1.10 20.50
N GLU A 83 -1.81 1.24 21.81
CA GLU A 83 -0.60 1.73 22.44
C GLU A 83 0.65 1.08 21.82
N LYS A 84 1.72 1.87 21.83
CA LYS A 84 3.08 1.51 21.43
C LYS A 84 3.43 0.09 21.91
N ASP A 85 3.98 -0.75 21.02
CA ASP A 85 5.20 -1.55 21.29
C ASP A 85 5.56 -2.64 20.26
N ASP A 86 5.01 -2.66 19.03
CA ASP A 86 5.62 -3.51 17.98
C ASP A 86 5.57 -2.87 16.58
N PRO A 87 6.72 -2.42 16.02
CA PRO A 87 6.79 -1.85 14.68
C PRO A 87 6.57 -2.88 13.55
N ASN A 88 6.45 -4.18 13.84
CA ASN A 88 6.35 -5.20 12.79
C ASN A 88 4.93 -5.68 12.47
N LEU A 89 3.89 -5.31 13.25
CA LEU A 89 2.54 -5.85 13.03
C LEU A 89 1.49 -4.77 12.75
N ASN A 90 1.02 -4.73 11.51
CA ASN A 90 -0.05 -3.84 11.07
C ASN A 90 -1.42 -4.40 11.47
N TYR A 91 -1.81 -4.18 12.73
CA TYR A 91 -3.13 -4.56 13.25
C TYR A 91 -4.30 -3.94 12.47
N SER A 92 -4.12 -2.76 11.87
CA SER A 92 -5.14 -2.12 11.02
C SER A 92 -5.47 -2.96 9.79
N PHE A 93 -4.47 -3.58 9.17
CA PHE A 93 -4.70 -4.48 8.03
C PHE A 93 -5.48 -5.73 8.44
N LEU A 94 -5.14 -6.35 9.58
CA LEU A 94 -5.86 -7.50 10.11
C LEU A 94 -7.33 -7.18 10.41
N VAL A 95 -7.60 -6.02 11.02
CA VAL A 95 -8.97 -5.57 11.32
C VAL A 95 -9.78 -5.34 10.03
N LYS A 96 -9.18 -4.73 9.01
CA LYS A 96 -9.83 -4.53 7.69
C LYS A 96 -10.09 -5.85 6.97
N LEU A 97 -9.14 -6.77 6.99
CA LEU A 97 -9.33 -8.09 6.42
C LEU A 97 -10.47 -8.81 7.14
N PHE A 98 -10.45 -8.80 8.47
CA PHE A 98 -11.48 -9.44 9.28
C PHE A 98 -12.86 -8.84 9.07
N SER A 99 -13.00 -7.51 9.02
CA SER A 99 -14.30 -6.86 8.84
C SER A 99 -14.95 -7.23 7.50
N ASN A 100 -14.15 -7.36 6.45
CA ASN A 100 -14.57 -7.75 5.10
C ASN A 100 -14.89 -9.25 4.92
N LEU A 101 -14.63 -10.11 5.92
CA LEU A 101 -15.00 -11.53 5.84
C LEU A 101 -16.51 -11.76 6.01
N SER A 102 -17.02 -12.78 5.32
CA SER A 102 -18.39 -13.27 5.52
C SER A 102 -18.58 -13.85 6.93
N PRO A 103 -19.83 -13.95 7.43
CA PRO A 103 -20.10 -14.55 8.74
C PRO A 103 -19.50 -15.96 8.90
N GLN A 104 -19.59 -16.78 7.85
CA GLN A 104 -19.04 -18.14 7.82
C GLN A 104 -17.51 -18.15 7.89
N GLN A 105 -16.85 -17.20 7.21
CA GLN A 105 -15.39 -17.06 7.22
C GLN A 105 -14.89 -16.55 8.58
N LYS A 106 -15.61 -15.63 9.23
CA LYS A 106 -15.30 -15.16 10.59
C LYS A 106 -15.38 -16.29 11.61
N GLU A 107 -16.39 -17.14 11.50
CA GLU A 107 -16.58 -18.30 12.38
C GLU A 107 -15.45 -19.33 12.20
N ARG A 108 -15.08 -19.64 10.95
CA ARG A 108 -13.95 -20.52 10.65
C ARG A 108 -12.62 -19.97 11.18
N LEU A 109 -12.35 -18.68 10.99
CA LEU A 109 -11.15 -18.05 11.54
C LEU A 109 -11.13 -18.10 13.07
N SER A 110 -12.28 -17.85 13.71
CA SER A 110 -12.40 -17.97 15.18
C SER A 110 -12.10 -19.39 15.67
N GLN A 111 -12.58 -20.42 14.96
CA GLN A 111 -12.27 -21.82 15.27
C GLN A 111 -10.77 -22.10 15.13
N ILE A 112 -10.13 -21.63 14.05
CA ILE A 112 -8.69 -21.80 13.83
C ILE A 112 -7.90 -21.14 14.97
N LEU A 113 -8.20 -19.88 15.31
CA LEU A 113 -7.50 -19.15 16.38
C LEU A 113 -7.66 -19.82 17.75
N LYS A 114 -8.84 -20.36 18.06
CA LYS A 114 -9.08 -21.13 19.29
C LYS A 114 -8.24 -22.41 19.33
N ASN A 115 -8.16 -23.12 18.21
CA ASN A 115 -7.35 -24.34 18.10
C ASN A 115 -5.85 -24.03 18.23
N THR A 116 -5.37 -22.93 17.65
CA THR A 116 -3.98 -22.49 17.79
C THR A 116 -3.64 -22.14 19.23
N ARG A 117 -4.55 -21.50 19.98
CA ARG A 117 -4.34 -21.20 21.40
C ARG A 117 -4.24 -22.46 22.29
N ASN A 118 -4.97 -23.51 21.93
CA ASN A 118 -4.85 -24.81 22.60
C ASN A 118 -3.52 -25.52 22.29
N LEU A 119 -2.88 -25.24 21.14
CA LEU A 119 -1.57 -25.79 20.82
C LEU A 119 -0.47 -25.20 21.70
N GLU A 120 -0.55 -23.92 22.08
CA GLU A 120 0.42 -23.33 23.02
C GLU A 120 0.30 -23.91 24.44
N GLN A 121 -0.89 -24.34 24.85
CA GLN A 121 -1.11 -24.99 26.16
C GLN A 121 -0.63 -26.45 26.22
N LEU A 122 -0.37 -27.08 25.07
CA LEU A 122 0.13 -28.46 24.98
C LEU A 122 1.66 -28.55 24.93
N VAL A 123 2.37 -27.42 24.85
CA VAL A 123 3.84 -27.35 24.73
C VAL A 123 4.50 -26.92 26.06
N VAL A 124 3.76 -26.92 27.17
CA VAL A 124 4.29 -26.71 28.54
C VAL A 124 4.27 -28.01 29.32
#